data_AF-A0A3M0W4C9-F1
#
_entry.id   AF-A0A3M0W4C9-F1
#
_cell.length_a   1.000
_cell.length_b   1.000
_cell.length_c   1.000
_cell.angle_alpha   90.00
_cell.angle_beta   90.00
_cell.angle_gamma   90.00
#
_symmetry.space_group_name_H-M   'P 1'
#
loop_
_entity.id
_entity.type
_entity.pdbx_description
1 polymer ?
#
loop_
_entity_poly.entity_id
_entity_poly.type
_entity_poly.pdbx_seq_one_letter_code
_entity_poly.pdbx_strand_id
1 'polypeptide(L)'
;MDGQVQRLANKAWTKFQTLDASQRLLIAIAGIPGSGKTTLAALVQLAEMPNADEAIFRRGAAFTFDSKAYSDLVRQVRAPLDPAAATTIYAPSFDHAIKDPVPGDVGIPPTARIVVFEGLYVALDREGWRDAAELMDELWFVEVPFDIASERVAKRNYAAGISASLEESRARTEANDMRNGREVVAERLPVQELIQSVEDEEWKTG
;
A
#
# COMPACT_ATOMS: atom_id res chain seq x y z
N MET A 1 -8.40 5.85 -19.62
CA MET A 1 -9.04 5.79 -18.29
C MET A 1 -8.76 7.08 -17.52
N ASP A 2 -7.51 7.55 -17.56
CA ASP A 2 -7.01 8.75 -16.87
C ASP A 2 -7.85 10.02 -17.11
N GLY A 3 -8.26 10.31 -18.36
CA GLY A 3 -9.10 11.47 -18.65
C GLY A 3 -10.50 11.44 -18.02
N GLN A 4 -11.09 10.24 -17.81
CA GLN A 4 -12.38 10.10 -17.14
C GLN A 4 -12.25 10.24 -15.63
N VAL A 5 -11.18 9.69 -15.06
CA VAL A 5 -10.84 9.79 -13.63
C VAL A 5 -10.58 11.25 -13.27
N GLN A 6 -9.71 11.95 -14.03
CA GLN A 6 -9.41 13.37 -13.78
C GLN A 6 -10.67 14.23 -13.85
N ARG A 7 -11.55 13.97 -14.82
CA ARG A 7 -12.83 14.69 -14.94
C ARG A 7 -13.74 14.47 -13.74
N LEU A 8 -13.81 13.23 -13.22
CA LEU A 8 -14.65 12.91 -12.05
C LEU A 8 -14.05 13.45 -10.76
N ALA A 9 -12.73 13.40 -10.59
CA ALA A 9 -12.00 14.04 -9.50
C ALA A 9 -12.22 15.55 -9.48
N ASN A 10 -12.01 16.24 -10.61
CA ASN A 10 -12.25 17.68 -10.73
C ASN A 10 -13.71 18.06 -10.44
N LYS A 11 -14.65 17.19 -10.84
CA LYS A 11 -16.07 17.37 -10.51
C LYS A 11 -16.33 17.22 -9.01
N ALA A 12 -15.72 16.23 -8.35
CA ALA A 12 -15.84 16.03 -6.91
C ALA A 12 -15.24 17.22 -6.15
N TRP A 13 -14.02 17.63 -6.51
CA TRP A 13 -13.31 18.74 -5.88
C TRP A 13 -14.03 20.07 -6.04
N THR A 14 -14.45 20.43 -7.26
CA THR A 14 -15.25 21.64 -7.50
C THR A 14 -16.52 21.64 -6.65
N LYS A 15 -17.19 20.49 -6.51
CA LYS A 15 -18.40 20.38 -5.69
C LYS A 15 -18.09 20.49 -4.19
N PHE A 16 -16.99 19.92 -3.73
CA PHE A 16 -16.52 20.02 -2.35
C PHE A 16 -16.22 21.48 -1.97
N GLN A 17 -15.56 22.24 -2.84
CA GLN A 17 -15.25 23.66 -2.61
C GLN A 17 -16.49 24.56 -2.46
N THR A 18 -17.67 24.09 -2.89
CA THR A 18 -18.94 24.81 -2.72
C THR A 18 -19.69 24.46 -1.43
N LEU A 19 -19.22 23.47 -0.68
CA LEU A 19 -19.86 23.04 0.57
C LEU A 19 -19.41 23.91 1.74
N ASP A 20 -20.32 24.09 2.71
CA ASP A 20 -19.97 24.65 4.01
C ASP A 20 -18.98 23.73 4.74
N ALA A 21 -18.09 24.31 5.55
CA ALA A 21 -17.05 23.56 6.28
C ALA A 21 -17.59 22.47 7.24
N SER A 22 -18.88 22.52 7.58
CA SER A 22 -19.56 21.52 8.41
C SER A 22 -20.15 20.34 7.63
N GLN A 23 -20.13 20.39 6.30
CA GLN A 23 -20.77 19.40 5.43
C GLN A 23 -19.75 18.45 4.78
N ARG A 24 -20.12 17.18 4.62
CA ARG A 24 -19.33 16.19 3.86
C ARG A 24 -19.92 16.00 2.47
N LEU A 25 -19.07 15.96 1.44
CA LEU A 25 -19.49 15.52 0.11
C LEU A 25 -19.66 13.99 0.12
N LEU A 26 -20.87 13.49 -0.14
CA LEU A 26 -21.13 12.06 -0.25
C LEU A 26 -21.26 11.68 -1.73
N ILE A 27 -20.45 10.71 -2.18
CA ILE A 27 -20.44 10.19 -3.55
C ILE A 27 -20.66 8.68 -3.48
N ALA A 28 -21.71 8.20 -4.13
CA ALA A 28 -21.96 6.77 -4.32
C ALA A 28 -21.50 6.33 -5.72
N ILE A 29 -20.79 5.21 -5.81
CA ILE A 29 -20.37 4.58 -7.06
C ILE A 29 -21.02 3.20 -7.14
N ALA A 30 -21.89 2.99 -8.12
CA ALA A 30 -22.55 1.70 -8.37
C ALA A 30 -22.01 1.06 -9.66
N GLY A 31 -21.90 -0.26 -9.69
CA GLY A 31 -21.44 -1.03 -10.86
C GLY A 31 -21.37 -2.53 -10.61
N ILE A 32 -21.51 -3.31 -11.69
CA ILE A 32 -21.44 -4.77 -11.67
C ILE A 32 -20.08 -5.29 -11.15
N PRO A 33 -19.95 -6.56 -10.70
CA PRO A 33 -18.65 -7.15 -10.40
C PRO A 33 -17.67 -6.99 -11.58
N GLY A 34 -16.41 -6.67 -11.30
CA GLY A 34 -15.38 -6.40 -12.33
C GLY A 34 -15.48 -5.04 -13.03
N SER A 35 -16.43 -4.16 -12.67
CA SER A 35 -16.61 -2.86 -13.34
C SER A 35 -15.55 -1.79 -13.02
N GLY A 36 -14.55 -2.09 -12.19
CA GLY A 36 -13.53 -1.11 -11.74
C GLY A 36 -14.04 -0.03 -10.77
N LYS A 37 -15.17 -0.28 -10.08
CA LYS A 37 -15.75 0.70 -9.13
C LYS A 37 -14.83 1.01 -7.95
N THR A 38 -14.11 0.02 -7.42
CA THR A 38 -13.14 0.21 -6.35
C THR A 38 -11.95 1.04 -6.84
N THR A 39 -11.49 0.77 -8.07
CA THR A 39 -10.38 1.52 -8.70
C THR A 39 -10.74 2.97 -8.87
N LEU A 40 -11.96 3.23 -9.36
CA LEU A 40 -12.44 4.58 -9.51
C LEU A 40 -12.59 5.28 -8.16
N ALA A 41 -13.11 4.60 -7.12
CA ALA A 41 -13.22 5.17 -5.78
C ALA A 41 -11.84 5.55 -5.21
N ALA A 42 -10.86 4.64 -5.32
CA ALA A 42 -9.50 4.88 -4.84
C ALA A 42 -8.82 6.03 -5.60
N LEU A 43 -8.99 6.10 -6.93
CA LEU A 43 -8.44 7.18 -7.72
C LEU A 43 -9.09 8.54 -7.43
N VAL A 44 -10.40 8.57 -7.18
CA VAL A 44 -11.08 9.81 -6.76
C VAL A 44 -10.56 10.27 -5.39
N GLN A 45 -10.36 9.36 -4.43
CA GLN A 45 -9.74 9.70 -3.13
C GLN A 45 -8.32 10.24 -3.28
N LEU A 46 -7.47 9.60 -4.09
CA LEU A 46 -6.12 10.11 -4.36
C LEU A 46 -6.17 11.50 -5.00
N ALA A 47 -7.16 11.77 -5.84
CA ALA A 47 -7.29 13.05 -6.51
C ALA A 47 -7.87 14.18 -5.62
N GLU A 48 -8.35 13.88 -4.41
CA GLU A 48 -8.69 14.88 -3.39
C GLU A 48 -7.47 15.32 -2.58
N MET A 49 -6.33 14.63 -2.70
CA MET A 49 -5.09 15.05 -2.03
C MET A 49 -4.59 16.38 -2.64
N PRO A 50 -4.00 17.30 -1.85
CA PRO A 50 -3.46 18.57 -2.34
C PRO A 50 -2.49 18.44 -3.53
N ASN A 51 -1.87 17.26 -3.69
CA ASN A 51 -0.95 16.88 -4.77
C ASN A 51 -1.45 15.67 -5.58
N ALA A 52 -2.72 15.68 -6.00
CA ALA A 52 -3.41 14.62 -6.75
C ALA A 52 -2.59 13.93 -7.86
N ASP A 53 -2.01 14.69 -8.78
CA ASP A 53 -1.25 14.12 -9.91
C ASP A 53 -0.02 13.34 -9.40
N GLU A 54 0.65 13.84 -8.35
CA GLU A 54 1.73 13.12 -7.69
C GLU A 54 1.21 11.89 -6.95
N ALA A 55 0.09 11.97 -6.25
CA ALA A 55 -0.51 10.85 -5.52
C ALA A 55 -0.89 9.68 -6.44
N ILE A 56 -1.45 9.99 -7.62
CA ILE A 56 -1.78 8.98 -8.64
C ILE A 56 -0.50 8.39 -9.23
N PHE A 57 0.47 9.23 -9.62
CA PHE A 57 1.73 8.76 -10.18
C PHE A 57 2.53 7.91 -9.19
N ARG A 58 2.56 8.33 -7.92
CA ARG A 58 3.25 7.70 -6.79
C ARG A 58 2.34 6.77 -6.00
N ARG A 59 1.28 6.22 -6.60
CA ARG A 59 0.50 5.15 -5.94
C ARG A 59 1.46 4.03 -5.53
N GLY A 60 1.50 3.74 -4.22
CA GLY A 60 2.51 2.87 -3.61
C GLY A 60 3.52 3.60 -2.72
N ALA A 61 3.55 4.94 -2.72
CA ALA A 61 4.28 5.76 -1.76
C ALA A 61 3.61 5.77 -0.38
N ALA A 62 4.37 5.99 0.70
CA ALA A 62 3.86 5.93 2.08
C ALA A 62 2.60 6.80 2.29
N PHE A 63 2.59 8.03 1.77
CA PHE A 63 1.47 8.97 1.90
C PHE A 63 0.20 8.56 1.12
N THR A 64 0.30 7.56 0.23
CA THR A 64 -0.85 7.03 -0.53
C THR A 64 -1.57 5.89 0.19
N PHE A 65 -1.09 5.48 1.36
CA PHE A 65 -1.73 4.51 2.24
C PHE A 65 -2.37 5.19 3.45
N ASP A 66 -3.40 4.53 4.00
CA ASP A 66 -4.00 4.92 5.28
C ASP A 66 -3.19 4.29 6.43
N SER A 67 -2.15 4.99 6.87
CA SER A 67 -1.28 4.54 7.97
C SER A 67 -2.03 4.41 9.30
N LYS A 68 -3.09 5.20 9.49
CA LYS A 68 -3.93 5.13 10.69
C LYS A 68 -4.74 3.84 10.72
N ALA A 69 -5.40 3.47 9.61
CA ALA A 69 -6.13 2.21 9.50
C ALA A 69 -5.21 1.00 9.68
N TYR A 70 -3.97 1.06 9.14
CA TYR A 70 -2.95 0.04 9.40
C TYR A 70 -2.61 -0.06 10.90
N SER A 71 -2.31 1.06 11.55
CA SER A 71 -2.02 1.12 12.98
C SER A 71 -3.17 0.57 13.85
N ASP A 72 -4.42 0.93 13.50
CA ASP A 72 -5.62 0.45 14.20
C ASP A 72 -5.83 -1.07 14.01
N LEU A 73 -5.47 -1.63 12.85
CA LEU A 73 -5.47 -3.07 12.63
C LEU A 73 -4.41 -3.77 13.50
N VAL A 74 -3.18 -3.25 13.56
CA VAL A 74 -2.11 -3.82 14.39
C VAL A 74 -2.50 -3.79 15.87
N ARG A 75 -3.12 -2.70 16.35
CA ARG A 75 -3.67 -2.63 17.72
C ARG A 75 -4.71 -3.71 18.00
N GLN A 76 -5.61 -3.98 17.05
CA GLN A 76 -6.60 -5.05 17.18
C GLN A 76 -5.92 -6.43 17.26
N VAL A 77 -4.93 -6.69 16.41
CA VAL A 77 -4.20 -7.97 16.41
C VAL A 77 -3.35 -8.16 17.66
N ARG A 78 -2.77 -7.08 18.21
CA ARG A 78 -1.96 -7.10 19.44
C ARG A 78 -2.79 -7.28 20.71
N ALA A 79 -4.10 -7.00 20.66
CA ALA A 79 -4.97 -7.12 21.82
C ALA A 79 -4.91 -8.54 22.42
N PRO A 80 -4.99 -8.68 23.76
CA PRO A 80 -4.96 -9.99 24.38
C PRO A 80 -6.02 -10.94 23.83
N LEU A 81 -5.62 -12.18 23.55
CA LEU A 81 -6.55 -13.23 23.16
C LEU A 81 -7.39 -13.64 24.37
N ASP A 82 -8.70 -13.39 24.31
CA ASP A 82 -9.67 -13.93 25.26
C ASP A 82 -10.37 -15.16 24.67
N PRO A 83 -10.06 -16.39 25.10
CA PRO A 83 -10.68 -17.60 24.55
C PRO A 83 -12.21 -17.62 24.59
N ALA A 84 -12.84 -16.86 25.50
CA ALA A 84 -14.30 -16.80 25.62
C ALA A 84 -14.94 -15.76 24.68
N ALA A 85 -14.17 -14.82 24.13
CA ALA A 85 -14.67 -13.70 23.32
C ALA A 85 -13.91 -13.49 22.00
N ALA A 86 -12.89 -14.31 21.70
CA ALA A 86 -12.03 -14.09 20.55
C ALA A 86 -12.75 -14.39 19.24
N THR A 87 -12.79 -13.39 18.36
CA THR A 87 -13.33 -13.47 17.01
C THR A 87 -12.21 -13.37 15.99
N THR A 88 -12.46 -13.87 14.78
CA THR A 88 -11.55 -13.67 13.65
C THR A 88 -11.47 -12.18 13.32
N ILE A 89 -10.26 -11.65 13.27
CA ILE A 89 -9.99 -10.29 12.76
C ILE A 89 -9.85 -10.40 11.24
N TYR A 90 -10.41 -9.43 10.51
CA TYR A 90 -10.32 -9.41 9.05
C TYR A 90 -9.51 -8.20 8.59
N ALA A 91 -8.37 -8.48 7.95
CA ALA A 91 -7.52 -7.49 7.31
C ALA A 91 -7.88 -7.35 5.82
N PRO A 92 -7.70 -6.16 5.22
CA PRO A 92 -7.84 -6.00 3.78
C PRO A 92 -6.67 -6.69 3.04
N SER A 93 -6.91 -7.16 1.82
CA SER A 93 -5.85 -7.54 0.88
C SER A 93 -5.79 -6.55 -0.30
N PHE A 94 -4.92 -6.82 -1.27
CA PHE A 94 -4.87 -6.10 -2.55
C PHE A 94 -4.89 -7.09 -3.71
N ASP A 95 -5.87 -6.95 -4.60
CA ASP A 95 -5.98 -7.76 -5.82
C ASP A 95 -5.17 -7.10 -6.94
N HIS A 96 -4.11 -7.77 -7.38
CA HIS A 96 -3.22 -7.29 -8.44
C HIS A 96 -3.85 -7.31 -9.85
N ALA A 97 -4.89 -8.10 -10.09
CA ALA A 97 -5.58 -8.17 -11.38
C ALA A 97 -6.47 -6.94 -11.60
N ILE A 98 -7.20 -6.52 -10.57
CA ILE A 98 -8.06 -5.32 -10.63
C ILE A 98 -7.40 -4.07 -10.02
N LYS A 99 -6.21 -4.21 -9.43
CA LYS A 99 -5.40 -3.15 -8.81
C LYS A 99 -6.15 -2.40 -7.71
N ASP A 100 -6.83 -3.14 -6.82
CA ASP A 100 -7.67 -2.58 -5.77
C ASP A 100 -7.58 -3.31 -4.43
N PRO A 101 -7.80 -2.61 -3.30
CA PRO A 101 -7.96 -3.25 -2.02
C PRO A 101 -9.25 -4.08 -1.97
N VAL A 102 -9.16 -5.25 -1.35
CA VAL A 102 -10.31 -6.12 -1.06
C VAL A 102 -10.56 -6.08 0.45
N PRO A 103 -11.65 -5.43 0.91
CA PRO A 103 -11.94 -5.33 2.33
C PRO A 103 -12.22 -6.70 2.95
N GLY A 104 -11.59 -6.98 4.09
CA GLY A 104 -11.85 -8.15 4.92
C GLY A 104 -11.50 -9.51 4.29
N ASP A 105 -10.53 -9.53 3.37
CA ASP A 105 -10.14 -10.72 2.61
C ASP A 105 -9.23 -11.67 3.41
N VAL A 106 -8.39 -11.13 4.31
CA VAL A 106 -7.44 -11.92 5.10
C VAL A 106 -7.98 -12.13 6.51
N GLY A 107 -8.41 -13.37 6.81
CA GLY A 107 -8.84 -13.77 8.14
C GLY A 107 -7.66 -14.14 9.04
N ILE A 108 -7.56 -13.48 10.20
CA ILE A 108 -6.63 -13.79 11.28
C ILE A 108 -7.44 -14.47 12.38
N PRO A 109 -7.45 -15.82 12.43
CA PRO A 109 -8.24 -16.53 13.43
C PRO A 109 -7.67 -16.33 14.83
N PRO A 110 -8.46 -16.47 15.89
CA PRO A 110 -7.98 -16.33 17.27
C PRO A 110 -6.98 -17.42 17.67
N THR A 111 -6.85 -18.47 16.87
CA THR A 111 -5.83 -19.52 17.01
C THR A 111 -4.48 -19.14 16.40
N ALA A 112 -4.40 -18.06 15.62
CA ALA A 112 -3.15 -17.57 15.08
C ALA A 112 -2.28 -17.01 16.21
N ARG A 113 -1.13 -17.64 16.45
CA ARG A 113 -0.17 -17.25 17.50
C ARG A 113 1.05 -16.53 16.96
N ILE A 114 1.28 -16.62 15.66
CA ILE A 114 2.34 -15.93 14.93
C ILE A 114 1.65 -15.22 13.77
N VAL A 115 1.77 -13.90 13.72
CA VAL A 115 1.23 -13.07 12.65
C VAL A 115 2.39 -12.24 12.10
N VAL A 116 2.68 -12.40 10.81
CA VAL A 116 3.75 -11.68 10.13
C VAL A 116 3.13 -10.56 9.31
N PHE A 117 3.54 -9.33 9.60
CA PHE A 117 3.21 -8.17 8.77
C PHE A 117 4.37 -7.92 7.81
N GLU A 118 4.09 -7.95 6.51
CA GLU A 118 5.06 -7.64 5.46
C GLU A 118 4.59 -6.42 4.69
N GLY A 119 5.54 -5.54 4.34
CA GLY A 119 5.27 -4.37 3.52
C GLY A 119 6.40 -3.35 3.58
N LEU A 120 6.41 -2.46 2.59
CA LEU A 120 7.50 -1.50 2.39
C LEU A 120 7.70 -0.53 3.58
N TYR A 121 6.63 -0.17 4.30
CA TYR A 121 6.65 0.90 5.31
C TYR A 121 6.44 0.43 6.75
N VAL A 122 6.44 -0.89 7.01
CA VAL A 122 6.20 -1.44 8.36
C VAL A 122 7.24 -1.00 9.40
N ALA A 123 8.41 -0.54 8.94
CA ALA A 123 9.51 -0.01 9.75
C ALA A 123 9.74 1.50 9.58
N LEU A 124 8.85 2.24 8.90
CA LEU A 124 9.07 3.65 8.58
C LEU A 124 8.88 4.55 9.81
N ASP A 125 9.83 5.48 10.04
CA ASP A 125 9.86 6.39 11.19
C ASP A 125 8.92 7.61 11.04
N ARG A 126 7.65 7.33 10.74
CA ARG A 126 6.59 8.33 10.54
C ARG A 126 5.33 7.97 11.30
N GLU A 127 4.49 8.97 11.59
CA GLU A 127 3.21 8.78 12.29
C GLU A 127 2.33 7.71 11.61
N GLY A 128 1.63 6.91 12.42
CA GLY A 128 0.87 5.74 12.00
C GLY A 128 1.74 4.50 11.76
N TRP A 129 2.86 4.64 11.06
CA TRP A 129 3.80 3.54 10.79
C TRP A 129 4.63 3.19 12.03
N ARG A 130 5.29 4.19 12.63
CA ARG A 130 6.04 4.05 13.89
C ARG A 130 5.16 3.55 15.02
N ASP A 131 3.94 4.07 15.14
CA ASP A 131 3.00 3.66 16.19
C ASP A 131 2.61 2.18 16.08
N ALA A 132 2.57 1.65 14.85
CA ALA A 132 2.34 0.22 14.61
C ALA A 132 3.61 -0.60 14.89
N ALA A 133 4.77 -0.10 14.47
CA ALA A 133 6.06 -0.75 14.69
C ALA A 133 6.40 -0.92 16.19
N GLU A 134 6.03 0.06 17.03
CA GLU A 134 6.19 -0.01 18.49
C GLU A 134 5.43 -1.17 19.16
N LEU A 135 4.43 -1.75 18.47
CA LEU A 135 3.66 -2.89 18.95
C LEU A 135 4.24 -4.24 18.53
N MET A 136 5.24 -4.25 17.65
CA MET A 136 5.87 -5.46 17.14
C MET A 136 6.89 -5.98 18.16
N ASP A 137 6.94 -7.30 18.35
CA ASP A 137 7.99 -7.93 19.17
C ASP A 137 9.34 -7.99 18.41
N GLU A 138 9.27 -8.12 17.09
CA GLU A 138 10.41 -8.24 16.18
C GLU A 138 10.15 -7.42 14.91
N LEU A 139 11.17 -6.69 14.45
CA LEU A 139 11.17 -5.91 13.22
C LEU A 139 12.45 -6.23 12.45
N TRP A 140 12.30 -6.85 11.29
CA TRP A 140 13.41 -7.29 10.45
C TRP A 140 13.42 -6.51 9.13
N PHE A 141 14.60 -6.31 8.57
CA PHE A 141 14.76 -5.61 7.30
C PHE A 141 15.58 -6.44 6.31
N VAL A 142 15.01 -6.64 5.12
CA VAL A 142 15.69 -7.33 4.01
C VAL A 142 16.46 -6.30 3.18
N GLU A 143 17.77 -6.38 3.21
CA GLU A 143 18.67 -5.48 2.48
C GLU A 143 19.00 -6.03 1.10
N VAL A 144 18.94 -5.16 0.09
CA VAL A 144 19.32 -5.47 -1.29
C VAL A 144 19.96 -4.23 -1.92
N PRO A 145 21.05 -4.36 -2.70
CA PRO A 145 21.59 -3.25 -3.46
C PRO A 145 20.54 -2.61 -4.39
N PHE A 146 20.51 -1.28 -4.45
CA PHE A 146 19.50 -0.53 -5.21
C PHE A 146 19.49 -0.85 -6.70
N ASP A 147 20.66 -1.07 -7.30
CA ASP A 147 20.80 -1.46 -8.70
C ASP A 147 20.15 -2.83 -8.99
N ILE A 148 20.37 -3.81 -8.10
CA ILE A 148 19.75 -5.12 -8.17
C ILE A 148 18.22 -5.01 -7.99
N ALA A 149 17.76 -4.28 -6.97
CA ALA A 149 16.34 -4.08 -6.71
C ALA A 149 15.63 -3.37 -7.87
N SER A 150 16.24 -2.30 -8.41
CA SER A 150 15.74 -1.54 -9.54
C SER A 150 15.57 -2.42 -10.78
N GLU A 151 16.59 -3.22 -11.12
CA GLU A 151 16.53 -4.12 -12.28
C GLU A 151 15.47 -5.22 -12.11
N ARG A 152 15.32 -5.78 -10.90
CA ARG A 152 14.28 -6.78 -10.59
C ARG A 152 12.87 -6.19 -10.77
N VAL A 153 12.63 -5.00 -10.22
CA VAL A 153 11.32 -4.33 -10.32
C VAL A 153 11.04 -3.92 -11.76
N ALA A 154 12.01 -3.37 -12.48
CA ALA A 154 11.84 -2.99 -13.88
C ALA A 154 11.50 -4.20 -14.76
N LYS A 155 12.21 -5.33 -14.60
CA LYS A 155 11.88 -6.58 -15.32
C LYS A 155 10.46 -7.07 -15.02
N ARG A 156 10.06 -7.06 -13.74
CA ARG A 156 8.71 -7.47 -13.31
C ARG A 156 7.63 -6.58 -13.91
N ASN A 157 7.82 -5.26 -13.82
CA ASN A 157 6.85 -4.27 -14.33
C ASN A 157 6.70 -4.37 -15.86
N TYR A 158 7.80 -4.56 -16.59
CA TYR A 158 7.76 -4.81 -18.02
C TYR A 158 7.03 -6.11 -18.37
N ALA A 159 7.35 -7.22 -17.68
CA ALA A 159 6.67 -8.50 -17.89
C ALA A 159 5.16 -8.43 -17.58
N ALA A 160 4.75 -7.59 -16.63
CA ALA A 160 3.35 -7.31 -16.30
C ALA A 160 2.65 -6.34 -17.28
N GLY A 161 3.33 -5.87 -18.32
CA GLY A 161 2.78 -4.97 -19.34
C GLY A 161 2.51 -3.54 -18.84
N ILE A 162 3.17 -3.11 -17.76
CA ILE A 162 2.99 -1.77 -17.18
C ILE A 162 3.63 -0.68 -18.06
N SER A 163 4.69 -1.01 -18.78
CA SER A 163 5.43 -0.10 -19.66
C SER A 163 5.61 -0.72 -21.06
N ALA A 164 5.73 0.11 -22.09
CA ALA A 164 5.81 -0.37 -23.48
C ALA A 164 7.20 -0.94 -23.83
N SER A 165 8.25 -0.56 -23.08
CA SER A 165 9.60 -1.09 -23.22
C SER A 165 10.27 -1.30 -21.86
N LEU A 166 11.33 -2.12 -21.84
CA LEU A 166 12.14 -2.30 -20.63
C LEU A 166 12.86 -0.99 -20.23
N GLU A 167 13.25 -0.17 -21.20
CA GLU A 167 13.85 1.15 -20.94
C GLU A 167 12.87 2.09 -20.24
N GLU A 168 11.64 2.17 -20.74
CA GLU A 168 10.57 2.94 -20.10
C GLU A 168 10.27 2.39 -18.69
N SER A 169 10.25 1.07 -18.54
CA SER A 169 10.03 0.45 -17.23
C SER A 169 11.14 0.81 -16.24
N ARG A 170 12.41 0.83 -16.66
CA ARG A 170 13.53 1.26 -15.82
C ARG A 170 13.40 2.72 -15.41
N ALA A 171 13.12 3.61 -16.36
CA ALA A 171 12.93 5.03 -16.08
C ALA A 171 11.77 5.26 -15.09
N ARG A 172 10.65 4.56 -15.27
CA ARG A 172 9.49 4.64 -14.38
C ARG A 172 9.80 4.08 -12.98
N THR A 173 10.49 2.96 -12.90
CA THR A 173 10.90 2.33 -11.63
C THR A 173 11.84 3.24 -10.85
N GLU A 174 12.77 3.91 -11.53
CA GLU A 174 13.67 4.89 -10.88
C GLU A 174 12.89 6.10 -10.33
N ALA A 175 11.94 6.62 -11.11
CA ALA A 175 11.15 7.80 -10.75
C ALA A 175 10.12 7.56 -9.62
N ASN A 176 9.69 6.32 -9.41
CA ASN A 176 8.67 5.97 -8.41
C ASN A 176 9.18 4.92 -7.40
N ASP A 177 9.32 3.66 -7.79
CA ASP A 177 9.65 2.56 -6.87
C ASP A 177 10.95 2.79 -6.11
N MET A 178 12.03 3.24 -6.79
CA MET A 178 13.31 3.50 -6.14
C MET A 178 13.29 4.76 -5.28
N ARG A 179 12.43 5.74 -5.60
CA ARG A 179 12.19 6.89 -4.72
C ARG A 179 11.56 6.43 -3.40
N ASN A 180 10.60 5.51 -3.45
CA ASN A 180 10.00 4.89 -2.27
C ASN A 180 11.04 4.07 -1.48
N GLY A 181 11.86 3.26 -2.18
CA GLY A 181 12.91 2.47 -1.54
C GLY A 181 13.95 3.33 -0.81
N ARG A 182 14.36 4.46 -1.41
CA ARG A 182 15.27 5.42 -0.77
C ARG A 182 14.67 6.05 0.48
N GLU A 183 13.39 6.41 0.44
CA GLU A 183 12.65 6.91 1.60
C GLU A 183 12.64 5.89 2.75
N VAL A 184 12.37 4.62 2.45
CA VAL A 184 12.42 3.55 3.46
C VAL A 184 13.81 3.39 4.06
N VAL A 185 14.86 3.31 3.24
CA VAL A 185 16.22 3.12 3.76
C VAL A 185 16.67 4.32 4.59
N ALA A 186 16.32 5.54 4.18
CA ALA A 186 16.74 6.78 4.85
C ALA A 186 15.97 7.06 6.15
N GLU A 187 14.69 6.70 6.21
CA GLU A 187 13.78 7.06 7.31
C GLU A 187 13.26 5.82 8.06
N ARG A 188 14.00 4.71 8.05
CA ARG A 188 13.66 3.49 8.77
C ARG A 188 14.02 3.60 10.26
N LEU A 189 13.17 3.05 11.12
CA LEU A 189 13.46 2.77 12.52
C LEU A 189 14.63 1.77 12.69
N PRO A 190 15.34 1.75 13.82
CA PRO A 190 16.20 0.63 14.17
C PRO A 190 15.45 -0.70 14.08
N VAL A 191 16.10 -1.73 13.52
CA VAL A 191 15.54 -3.08 13.34
C VAL A 191 16.38 -4.08 14.11
N GLN A 192 15.76 -5.17 14.55
CA GLN A 192 16.43 -6.22 15.29
C GLN A 192 17.36 -7.05 14.39
N GLU A 193 16.95 -7.28 13.13
CA GLU A 193 17.72 -8.10 12.19
C GLU A 193 17.84 -7.47 10.80
N LEU A 194 19.02 -7.59 10.21
CA LEU A 194 19.31 -7.25 8.82
C LEU A 194 19.59 -8.52 8.03
N ILE A 195 18.76 -8.80 7.04
CA ILE A 195 18.81 -10.00 6.23
C ILE A 195 19.28 -9.61 4.82
N GLN A 196 20.42 -10.12 4.38
CA GLN A 196 20.88 -9.86 3.02
C GLN A 196 20.06 -10.68 2.01
N SER A 197 19.48 -10.00 1.02
CA SER A 197 18.82 -10.66 -0.11
C SER A 197 19.88 -11.29 -0.99
N VAL A 198 19.99 -12.62 -0.93
CA VAL A 198 20.79 -13.41 -1.85
C VAL A 198 19.93 -13.90 -3.00
N GLU A 199 20.52 -13.95 -4.19
CA GLU A 199 19.89 -14.55 -5.36
C GLU A 199 20.11 -16.06 -5.27
N ASP A 200 19.15 -16.73 -4.63
CA ASP A 200 19.20 -18.17 -4.38
C ASP A 200 18.15 -18.88 -5.25
N GLU A 201 18.62 -19.66 -6.22
CA GLU A 201 17.76 -20.44 -7.12
C GLU A 201 17.03 -21.57 -6.37
N GLU A 202 17.46 -21.96 -5.17
CA GLU A 202 16.82 -23.03 -4.37
C GLU A 202 15.43 -22.63 -3.85
N TRP A 203 15.14 -21.32 -3.74
CA TRP A 203 13.83 -20.80 -3.28
C TRP A 203 12.84 -20.54 -4.41
N LYS A 204 13.23 -20.73 -5.67
CA LYS A 204 12.27 -20.69 -6.79
C LYS A 204 11.44 -21.97 -6.76
N THR A 205 10.34 -21.94 -6.00
CA THR A 205 9.29 -22.95 -6.15
C THR A 205 8.79 -22.89 -7.59
N GLY A 206 8.97 -24.00 -8.31
CA GLY A 206 8.56 -24.18 -9.70
C GLY A 206 7.05 -24.17 -9.94
#